data_AF-T0ZE13-F1
#
_entry.id   AF-T0ZE13-F1
#
_cell.length_a   1.000
_cell.length_b   1.000
_cell.length_c   1.000
_cell.angle_alpha   90.00
_cell.angle_beta   90.00
_cell.angle_gamma   90.00
#
_symmetry.space_group_name_H-M   'P 1'
#
loop_
_entity.id
_entity.type
_entity.pdbx_description
1 polymer ?
#
loop_
_entity_poly.entity_id
_entity_poly.type
_entity_poly.pdbx_seq_one_letter_code
_entity_poly.pdbx_strand_id
1 'polypeptide(L)'
;TLASYCGSQVFEAIGIAQEVMDWCFPGTPSRLGGAGFDSLAAEVLQRHRQAFPSPGAVVQLEAGGEHRWRADGEAHAWNPESVAALQHAVRDGVPQRFEDFRRLADADDGPPLALRHLLAPLPGDEIPIDQVEPATQIVRRFVTGAMSLGALSTEAHETLALAMNQIGGKSNTGEGGEDPSRYH
;
A
#
# COMPACT_ATOMS: atom_id res chain seq x y z
N THR A 1 -12.61 22.51 20.67
CA THR A 1 -11.62 23.63 20.63
C THR A 1 -10.23 23.04 20.81
N LEU A 2 -9.15 23.81 20.64
CA LEU A 2 -7.80 23.30 20.94
C LEU A 2 -7.70 22.79 22.39
N ALA A 3 -8.33 23.49 23.33
CA ALA A 3 -8.40 23.06 24.73
C ALA A 3 -9.03 21.66 24.91
N SER A 4 -10.01 21.29 24.08
CA SER A 4 -10.61 19.95 24.08
C SER A 4 -9.74 18.90 23.37
N TYR A 5 -8.88 19.31 22.44
CA TYR A 5 -7.99 18.42 21.71
C TYR A 5 -6.71 18.11 22.48
N CYS A 6 -6.22 19.07 23.28
CA CYS A 6 -5.07 18.85 24.15
C CYS A 6 -5.36 17.69 25.13
N GLY A 7 -4.57 16.61 25.01
CA GLY A 7 -4.69 15.44 25.87
C GLY A 7 -5.81 14.46 25.49
N SER A 8 -6.59 14.72 24.44
CA SER A 8 -7.68 13.80 24.04
C SER A 8 -7.21 12.55 23.29
N GLN A 9 -5.91 12.48 22.94
CA GLN A 9 -5.29 11.31 22.32
C GLN A 9 -6.08 10.80 21.09
N VAL A 10 -6.43 11.69 20.16
CA VAL A 10 -7.15 11.35 18.91
C VAL A 10 -6.19 10.71 17.89
N PHE A 11 -5.50 9.65 18.31
CA PHE A 11 -4.49 8.92 17.56
C PHE A 11 -4.64 7.41 17.82
N GLU A 12 -4.09 6.62 16.92
CA GLU A 12 -3.83 5.19 17.12
C GLU A 12 -2.34 4.94 16.89
N ALA A 13 -1.70 4.19 17.78
CA ALA A 13 -0.32 3.77 17.63
C ALA A 13 -0.25 2.40 16.96
N ILE A 14 0.54 2.30 15.89
CA ILE A 14 0.79 1.04 15.17
C ILE A 14 2.29 0.75 15.24
N GLY A 15 2.66 -0.45 15.69
CA GLY A 15 4.05 -0.88 15.76
C GLY A 15 4.82 -0.39 16.98
N ILE A 16 4.15 0.00 18.07
CA ILE A 16 4.77 0.44 19.32
C ILE A 16 4.41 -0.53 20.43
N ALA A 17 5.38 -0.98 21.23
CA ALA A 17 5.15 -1.94 22.29
C ALA A 17 4.24 -1.39 23.40
N GLN A 18 3.44 -2.28 24.01
CA GLN A 18 2.51 -1.93 25.07
C GLN A 18 3.21 -1.25 26.27
N GLU A 19 4.44 -1.67 26.61
CA GLU A 19 5.24 -1.06 27.68
C GLU A 19 5.47 0.45 27.47
N VAL A 20 5.68 0.89 26.22
CA VAL A 20 5.90 2.29 25.87
C VAL A 20 4.56 3.03 25.94
N MET A 21 3.50 2.41 25.45
CA MET A 21 2.15 2.98 25.48
C MET A 21 1.67 3.21 26.90
N ASP A 22 1.84 2.23 27.79
CA ASP A 22 1.42 2.32 29.19
C ASP A 22 2.18 3.42 29.95
N TRP A 23 3.47 3.58 29.66
CA TRP A 23 4.31 4.57 30.34
C TRP A 23 4.11 5.99 29.77
N CYS A 24 4.10 6.14 28.45
CA CYS A 24 4.16 7.44 27.78
C CYS A 24 2.79 7.96 27.32
N PHE A 25 1.88 7.08 26.90
CA PHE A 25 0.63 7.45 26.23
C PHE A 25 -0.56 6.61 26.73
N PRO A 26 -0.79 6.54 28.05
CA PRO A 26 -1.82 5.68 28.62
C PRO A 26 -3.19 6.07 28.07
N GLY A 27 -3.93 5.07 27.57
CA GLY A 27 -5.25 5.25 26.94
C GLY A 27 -5.25 5.28 25.41
N THR A 28 -4.09 5.43 24.77
CA THR A 28 -3.98 5.41 23.30
C THR A 28 -3.99 3.96 22.78
N PRO A 29 -4.87 3.58 21.83
CA PRO A 29 -4.90 2.22 21.30
C PRO A 29 -3.59 1.84 20.59
N SER A 30 -3.08 0.64 20.87
CA SER A 30 -2.01 0.01 20.09
C SER A 30 -2.26 -1.48 19.92
N ARG A 31 -3.02 -1.83 18.88
CA ARG A 31 -3.48 -3.21 18.63
C ARG A 31 -2.39 -4.11 18.06
N LEU A 32 -1.45 -3.49 17.36
CA LEU A 32 -0.28 -4.13 16.80
C LEU A 32 0.92 -3.56 17.53
N GLY A 33 1.42 -4.32 18.52
CA GLY A 33 2.64 -3.97 19.25
C GLY A 33 3.86 -3.90 18.32
N GLY A 34 5.01 -3.52 18.85
CA GLY A 34 6.24 -3.47 18.07
C GLY A 34 7.42 -2.95 18.86
N ALA A 35 7.98 -1.83 18.44
CA ALA A 35 9.20 -1.26 19.02
C ALA A 35 9.01 -0.89 20.51
N GLY A 36 9.85 -1.47 21.35
CA GLY A 36 9.99 -1.12 22.77
C GLY A 36 11.03 -0.02 22.99
N PHE A 37 11.32 0.30 24.25
CA PHE A 37 12.28 1.37 24.58
C PHE A 37 13.68 1.11 24.01
N ASP A 38 14.15 -0.13 24.02
CA ASP A 38 15.48 -0.49 23.50
C ASP A 38 15.59 -0.27 21.98
N SER A 39 14.56 -0.68 21.21
CA SER A 39 14.51 -0.45 19.76
C SER A 39 14.49 1.03 19.42
N LEU A 40 13.64 1.79 20.13
CA LEU A 40 13.55 3.25 19.96
C LEU A 40 14.88 3.93 20.29
N ALA A 41 15.54 3.54 21.38
CA ALA A 41 16.84 4.08 21.77
C ALA A 41 17.92 3.74 20.73
N ALA A 42 17.96 2.50 20.25
CA ALA A 42 18.91 2.06 19.23
C ALA A 42 18.78 2.86 17.93
N GLU A 43 17.56 3.05 17.44
CA GLU A 43 17.30 3.83 16.23
C GLU A 43 17.66 5.32 16.39
N VAL A 44 17.33 5.92 17.54
CA VAL A 44 17.68 7.32 17.83
C VAL A 44 19.21 7.48 17.85
N LEU A 45 19.93 6.56 18.49
CA LEU A 45 21.39 6.58 18.55
C LEU A 45 22.03 6.35 17.17
N GLN A 46 21.43 5.52 16.31
CA GLN A 46 21.89 5.33 14.95
C GLN A 46 21.83 6.64 14.16
N ARG A 47 20.69 7.34 14.17
CA ARG A 47 20.52 8.65 13.50
C ARG A 47 21.47 9.70 14.09
N HIS A 48 21.65 9.69 15.42
CA HIS A 48 22.61 10.59 16.08
C HIS A 48 24.04 10.37 15.57
N ARG A 49 24.52 9.11 15.46
CA ARG A 49 25.88 8.82 14.97
C ARG A 49 26.09 9.26 13.52
N GLN A 50 25.05 9.16 12.68
CA GLN A 50 25.10 9.64 11.30
C GLN A 50 25.20 11.18 11.24
N ALA A 51 24.49 11.89 12.13
CA ALA A 51 24.50 13.35 12.18
C ALA A 51 25.75 13.94 12.87
N PHE A 52 26.40 13.18 13.76
CA PHE A 52 27.60 13.61 14.50
C PHE A 52 28.80 12.67 14.26
N PRO A 53 29.33 12.60 13.02
CA PRO A 53 30.49 11.77 12.69
C PRO A 53 31.80 12.38 13.24
N SER A 54 32.92 11.69 13.00
CA SER A 54 34.26 12.18 13.37
C SER A 54 34.54 13.58 12.80
N PRO A 55 35.31 14.43 13.51
CA PRO A 55 35.61 15.79 13.07
C PRO A 55 36.18 15.84 11.65
N GLY A 56 35.62 16.71 10.80
CA GLY A 56 36.05 16.88 9.40
C GLY A 56 35.23 16.11 8.37
N ALA A 57 34.30 15.23 8.79
CA ALA A 57 33.34 14.62 7.88
C ALA A 57 32.27 15.65 7.45
N VAL A 58 31.93 15.64 6.16
CA VAL A 58 30.81 16.44 5.62
C VAL A 58 29.54 15.65 5.81
N VAL A 59 28.59 16.19 6.57
CA VAL A 59 27.26 15.61 6.75
C VAL A 59 26.34 16.20 5.68
N GLN A 60 25.72 15.32 4.89
CA GLN A 60 24.67 15.69 3.95
C GLN A 60 23.38 14.97 4.35
N LEU A 61 22.25 15.61 4.06
CA LEU A 61 20.95 14.95 4.19
C LEU A 61 20.85 13.83 3.16
N GLU A 62 20.25 12.71 3.56
CA GLU A 62 19.91 11.64 2.65
C GLU A 62 18.90 12.16 1.61
N ALA A 63 18.94 11.58 0.40
CA ALA A 63 18.05 11.97 -0.68
C ALA A 63 16.55 11.67 -0.39
N GLY A 64 16.30 10.83 0.61
CA GLY A 64 14.98 10.38 1.05
C GLY A 64 14.32 9.45 0.03
N GLY A 65 13.00 9.39 0.07
CA GLY A 65 12.21 8.54 -0.82
C GLY A 65 10.80 8.27 -0.32
N GLU A 66 10.40 8.86 0.81
CA GLU A 66 9.19 8.58 1.55
C GLU A 66 7.93 8.97 0.76
N HIS A 67 8.01 10.07 0.00
CA HIS A 67 6.87 10.59 -0.76
C HIS A 67 6.87 10.19 -2.24
N ARG A 68 8.03 9.80 -2.77
CA ARG A 68 8.20 9.42 -4.17
C ARG A 68 9.35 8.44 -4.29
N TRP A 69 9.14 7.39 -5.08
CA TRP A 69 10.18 6.44 -5.41
C TRP A 69 11.47 7.11 -5.90
N ARG A 70 12.59 6.63 -5.38
CA ARG A 70 13.96 6.91 -5.84
C ARG A 70 14.71 5.59 -5.90
N ALA A 71 15.70 5.49 -6.78
CA ALA A 71 16.47 4.25 -6.95
C ALA A 71 17.29 3.89 -5.70
N ASP A 72 17.71 4.89 -4.94
CA ASP A 72 18.52 4.81 -3.73
C ASP A 72 17.74 5.18 -2.45
N GLY A 73 16.40 5.21 -2.53
CA GLY A 73 15.52 5.60 -1.43
C GLY A 73 14.76 4.44 -0.80
N GLU A 74 13.71 4.78 -0.07
CA GLU A 74 12.76 3.83 0.52
C GLU A 74 12.16 2.88 -0.52
N ALA A 75 11.75 1.69 -0.09
CA ALA A 75 11.09 0.72 -0.96
C ALA A 75 9.62 1.09 -1.21
N HIS A 76 9.16 1.02 -2.47
CA HIS A 76 7.77 1.31 -2.86
C HIS A 76 7.13 0.09 -3.53
N ALA A 77 5.88 -0.18 -3.18
CA ALA A 77 5.07 -1.22 -3.84
C ALA A 77 4.87 -0.92 -5.33
N TRP A 78 4.68 0.36 -5.67
CA TRP A 78 4.69 0.85 -7.03
C TRP A 78 6.05 1.47 -7.35
N ASN A 79 6.80 0.81 -8.23
CA ASN A 79 8.09 1.26 -8.71
C ASN A 79 8.18 1.04 -10.23
N PRO A 80 9.20 1.57 -10.93
CA PRO A 80 9.28 1.44 -12.39
C PRO A 80 9.23 -0.01 -12.89
N GLU A 81 9.79 -0.97 -12.16
CA GLU A 81 9.82 -2.38 -12.54
C GLU A 81 8.42 -3.01 -12.41
N SER A 82 7.75 -2.84 -11.25
CA SER A 82 6.41 -3.40 -11.04
C SER A 82 5.37 -2.80 -11.98
N VAL A 83 5.46 -1.49 -12.25
CA VAL A 83 4.58 -0.82 -13.22
C VAL A 83 4.82 -1.32 -14.64
N ALA A 84 6.08 -1.45 -15.07
CA ALA A 84 6.40 -1.95 -16.40
C ALA A 84 5.97 -3.42 -16.60
N ALA A 85 6.20 -4.26 -15.58
CA ALA A 85 5.78 -5.66 -15.61
C ALA A 85 4.25 -5.79 -15.78
N LEU A 86 3.48 -5.03 -15.00
CA LEU A 86 2.01 -5.01 -15.10
C LEU A 86 1.55 -4.50 -16.47
N GLN A 87 2.12 -3.40 -16.96
CA GLN A 87 1.73 -2.82 -18.25
C GLN A 87 1.99 -3.78 -19.42
N HIS A 88 3.12 -4.48 -19.43
CA HIS A 88 3.40 -5.51 -20.44
C HIS A 88 2.48 -6.71 -20.29
N ALA A 89 2.19 -7.15 -19.07
CA ALA A 89 1.29 -8.28 -18.82
C ALA A 89 -0.11 -8.05 -19.41
N VAL A 90 -0.68 -6.85 -19.22
CA VAL A 90 -2.03 -6.52 -19.69
C VAL A 90 -2.10 -6.16 -21.17
N ARG A 91 -1.03 -5.58 -21.76
CA ARG A 91 -1.02 -5.20 -23.19
C ARG A 91 -0.72 -6.36 -24.11
N ASP A 92 0.26 -7.19 -23.74
CA ASP A 92 0.74 -8.27 -24.60
C ASP A 92 0.01 -9.59 -24.32
N GLY A 93 -0.77 -9.65 -23.21
CA GLY A 93 -1.53 -10.83 -22.81
C GLY A 93 -0.64 -12.02 -22.45
N VAL A 94 0.60 -11.77 -22.02
CA VAL A 94 1.61 -12.81 -21.73
C VAL A 94 1.53 -13.21 -20.25
N PRO A 95 1.08 -14.43 -19.90
CA PRO A 95 0.92 -14.84 -18.50
C PRO A 95 2.22 -14.76 -17.69
N GLN A 96 3.36 -15.06 -18.32
CA GLN A 96 4.68 -14.99 -17.67
C GLN A 96 5.00 -13.58 -17.13
N ARG A 97 4.55 -12.52 -17.83
CA ARG A 97 4.74 -11.13 -17.36
C ARG A 97 3.87 -10.79 -16.15
N PHE A 98 2.73 -11.45 -16.02
CA PHE A 98 1.91 -11.32 -14.82
C PHE A 98 2.58 -12.00 -13.61
N GLU A 99 3.24 -13.14 -13.81
CA GLU A 99 4.04 -13.78 -12.75
C GLU A 99 5.20 -12.88 -12.28
N ASP A 100 5.89 -12.21 -13.22
CA ASP A 100 6.93 -11.23 -12.87
C ASP A 100 6.36 -10.10 -12.00
N PHE A 101 5.20 -9.56 -12.39
CA PHE A 101 4.51 -8.53 -11.61
C PHE A 101 4.08 -9.05 -10.23
N ARG A 102 3.50 -10.26 -10.17
CA ARG A 102 3.04 -10.89 -8.92
C ARG A 102 4.19 -11.02 -7.93
N ARG A 103 5.33 -11.56 -8.36
CA ARG A 103 6.53 -11.72 -7.51
C ARG A 103 7.00 -10.39 -6.91
N LEU A 104 7.00 -9.32 -7.73
CA LEU A 104 7.35 -7.97 -7.27
C LEU A 104 6.29 -7.40 -6.30
N ALA A 105 5.00 -7.62 -6.56
CA ALA A 105 3.89 -7.09 -5.77
C ALA A 105 3.72 -7.80 -4.42
N ASP A 106 3.97 -9.12 -4.39
CA ASP A 106 3.95 -9.96 -3.19
C ASP A 106 5.19 -9.77 -2.31
N ALA A 107 6.18 -9.00 -2.81
CA ALA A 107 7.46 -8.76 -2.17
C ALA A 107 8.25 -10.05 -1.87
N ASP A 108 8.14 -11.06 -2.75
CA ASP A 108 8.82 -12.36 -2.61
C ASP A 108 10.35 -12.21 -2.47
N ASP A 109 10.93 -11.20 -3.13
CA ASP A 109 12.36 -10.91 -3.14
C ASP A 109 12.76 -9.68 -2.28
N GLY A 110 11.81 -9.10 -1.54
CA GLY A 110 11.97 -7.81 -0.87
C GLY A 110 11.49 -7.78 0.59
N PRO A 111 11.73 -6.68 1.32
CA PRO A 111 11.19 -6.52 2.65
C PRO A 111 9.65 -6.40 2.61
N PRO A 112 8.94 -6.84 3.67
CA PRO A 112 7.49 -6.72 3.73
C PRO A 112 7.07 -5.25 3.79
N LEU A 113 6.36 -4.78 2.75
CA LEU A 113 5.82 -3.41 2.65
C LEU A 113 4.45 -3.19 3.29
N ALA A 114 3.74 -4.25 3.68
CA ALA A 114 2.41 -4.20 4.27
C ALA A 114 2.21 -5.37 5.24
N LEU A 115 1.31 -5.22 6.21
CA LEU A 115 1.03 -6.26 7.23
C LEU A 115 0.67 -7.62 6.63
N ARG A 116 -0.03 -7.64 5.49
CA ARG A 116 -0.40 -8.89 4.81
C ARG A 116 0.81 -9.71 4.33
N HIS A 117 1.97 -9.07 4.09
CA HIS A 117 3.20 -9.77 3.70
C HIS A 117 3.83 -10.54 4.88
N LEU A 118 3.37 -10.29 6.11
CA LEU A 118 3.76 -11.04 7.31
C LEU A 118 2.86 -12.26 7.55
N LEU A 119 1.86 -12.48 6.69
CA LEU A 119 0.89 -13.55 6.83
C LEU A 119 1.13 -14.60 5.74
N ALA A 120 0.89 -15.86 6.08
CA ALA A 120 0.85 -16.96 5.13
C ALA A 120 -0.55 -17.60 5.16
N PRO A 121 -1.06 -18.08 4.01
CA PRO A 121 -2.27 -18.88 4.01
C PRO A 121 -2.04 -20.16 4.82
N LEU A 122 -3.06 -20.58 5.57
CA LEU A 122 -3.02 -21.86 6.26
C LEU A 122 -3.15 -22.98 5.20
N PRO A 123 -2.35 -24.05 5.29
CA PRO A 123 -2.49 -25.19 4.39
C PRO A 123 -3.86 -25.85 4.58
N GLY A 124 -4.47 -26.25 3.47
CA GLY A 124 -5.74 -26.99 3.44
C GLY A 124 -5.67 -28.10 2.39
N ASP A 125 -6.78 -28.81 2.19
CA ASP A 125 -6.86 -29.86 1.19
C ASP A 125 -6.80 -29.27 -0.23
N GLU A 126 -5.90 -29.80 -1.05
CA GLU A 126 -5.75 -29.39 -2.45
C GLU A 126 -6.94 -29.88 -3.28
N ILE A 127 -7.52 -29.01 -4.10
CA ILE A 127 -8.57 -29.36 -5.06
C ILE A 127 -8.12 -29.05 -6.49
N PRO A 128 -8.59 -29.83 -7.48
CA PRO A 128 -8.44 -29.49 -8.89
C PRO A 128 -8.98 -28.09 -9.22
N ILE A 129 -8.28 -27.35 -10.10
CA ILE A 129 -8.63 -25.96 -10.45
C ILE A 129 -10.01 -25.83 -11.12
N ASP A 130 -10.48 -26.89 -11.78
CA ASP A 130 -11.81 -26.96 -12.39
C ASP A 130 -12.96 -27.08 -11.37
N GLN A 131 -12.63 -27.37 -10.11
CA GLN A 131 -13.58 -27.30 -8.99
C GLN A 131 -13.63 -25.92 -8.34
N VAL A 132 -12.68 -25.03 -8.66
CA VAL A 132 -12.68 -23.65 -8.18
C VAL A 132 -13.74 -22.84 -8.96
N GLU A 133 -14.35 -21.87 -8.29
CA GLU A 133 -15.29 -20.96 -8.93
C GLU A 133 -14.66 -20.29 -10.18
N PRO A 134 -15.35 -20.26 -11.33
CA PRO A 134 -14.80 -19.66 -12.54
C PRO A 134 -14.45 -18.19 -12.37
N ALA A 135 -13.37 -17.74 -13.03
CA ALA A 135 -12.92 -16.34 -13.01
C ALA A 135 -14.05 -15.36 -13.38
N THR A 136 -14.93 -15.74 -14.31
CA THR A 136 -16.10 -14.93 -14.74
C THR A 136 -17.13 -14.68 -13.64
N GLN A 137 -17.16 -15.48 -12.58
CA GLN A 137 -17.96 -15.22 -11.39
C GLN A 137 -17.16 -14.46 -10.33
N ILE A 138 -15.87 -14.77 -10.17
CA ILE A 138 -14.96 -14.08 -9.24
C ILE A 138 -14.90 -12.58 -9.52
N VAL A 139 -14.69 -12.19 -10.79
CA VAL A 139 -14.53 -10.78 -11.18
C VAL A 139 -15.77 -9.91 -10.91
N ARG A 140 -16.95 -10.52 -10.73
CA ARG A 140 -18.18 -9.79 -10.36
C ARG A 140 -18.12 -9.20 -8.96
N ARG A 141 -17.22 -9.72 -8.11
CA ARG A 141 -16.95 -9.17 -6.78
C ARG A 141 -16.01 -7.96 -6.82
N PHE A 142 -15.35 -7.71 -7.96
CA PHE A 142 -14.41 -6.60 -8.08
C PHE A 142 -15.13 -5.28 -8.36
N VAL A 143 -14.59 -4.23 -7.76
CA VAL A 143 -15.06 -2.86 -7.91
C VAL A 143 -13.86 -1.97 -8.17
N THR A 144 -13.90 -1.13 -9.20
CA THR A 144 -12.86 -0.11 -9.35
C THR A 144 -13.07 0.98 -8.31
N GLY A 145 -11.97 1.52 -7.76
CA GLY A 145 -12.04 2.59 -6.77
C GLY A 145 -12.79 3.83 -7.26
N ALA A 146 -13.30 4.60 -6.30
CA ALA A 146 -13.98 5.88 -6.54
C ALA A 146 -12.95 6.94 -6.95
N MET A 147 -12.82 7.20 -8.25
CA MET A 147 -11.91 8.22 -8.79
C MET A 147 -12.74 9.24 -9.56
N SER A 148 -12.70 10.51 -9.14
CA SER A 148 -13.58 11.54 -9.66
C SER A 148 -13.23 11.95 -11.09
N LEU A 149 -14.26 12.27 -11.87
CA LEU A 149 -14.12 13.04 -13.09
C LEU A 149 -13.50 14.41 -12.73
N GLY A 150 -12.38 14.75 -13.35
CA GLY A 150 -11.56 15.93 -13.02
C GLY A 150 -10.25 15.58 -12.29
N ALA A 151 -10.24 14.54 -11.45
CA ALA A 151 -8.99 13.93 -11.01
C ALA A 151 -8.43 13.00 -12.10
N LEU A 152 -9.32 12.28 -12.79
CA LEU A 152 -9.03 11.57 -14.02
C LEU A 152 -9.58 12.31 -15.23
N SER A 153 -9.02 12.03 -16.41
CA SER A 153 -9.62 12.43 -17.66
C SER A 153 -10.93 11.67 -17.91
N THR A 154 -11.80 12.24 -18.75
CA THR A 154 -13.06 11.59 -19.15
C THR A 154 -12.82 10.22 -19.77
N GLU A 155 -11.82 10.10 -20.63
CA GLU A 155 -11.48 8.86 -21.32
C GLU A 155 -11.05 7.77 -20.32
N ALA A 156 -10.26 8.12 -19.30
CA ALA A 156 -9.84 7.17 -18.27
C ALA A 156 -11.02 6.73 -17.40
N HIS A 157 -11.90 7.66 -17.03
CA HIS A 157 -13.09 7.37 -16.23
C HIS A 157 -14.06 6.44 -16.97
N GLU A 158 -14.35 6.75 -18.23
CA GLU A 158 -15.23 5.95 -19.08
C GLU A 158 -14.64 4.57 -19.38
N THR A 159 -13.32 4.49 -19.61
CA THR A 159 -12.64 3.19 -19.83
C THR A 159 -12.87 2.23 -18.67
N LEU A 160 -12.77 2.72 -17.43
CA LEU A 160 -13.03 1.90 -16.24
C LEU A 160 -14.48 1.43 -16.17
N ALA A 161 -15.43 2.33 -16.42
CA ALA A 161 -16.84 1.99 -16.39
C ALA A 161 -17.21 0.93 -17.45
N LEU A 162 -16.75 1.13 -18.69
CA LEU A 162 -16.99 0.18 -19.79
C LEU A 162 -16.37 -1.19 -19.49
N ALA A 163 -15.12 -1.23 -19.01
CA ALA A 163 -14.44 -2.47 -18.67
C ALA A 163 -15.18 -3.25 -17.56
N MET A 164 -15.59 -2.57 -16.49
CA MET A 164 -16.30 -3.20 -15.37
C MET A 164 -17.69 -3.71 -15.78
N ASN A 165 -18.42 -2.93 -16.59
CA ASN A 165 -19.71 -3.36 -17.12
C ASN A 165 -19.57 -4.60 -18.02
N GLN A 166 -18.51 -4.67 -18.84
CA GLN A 166 -18.26 -5.81 -19.73
C GLN A 166 -18.01 -7.12 -18.96
N ILE A 167 -17.32 -7.06 -17.82
CA ILE A 167 -17.03 -8.24 -16.99
C ILE A 167 -18.09 -8.52 -15.91
N GLY A 168 -19.14 -7.68 -15.84
CA GLY A 168 -20.18 -7.78 -14.81
C GLY A 168 -19.73 -7.40 -13.40
N GLY A 169 -18.62 -6.65 -13.28
CA GLY A 169 -18.19 -6.01 -12.05
C GLY A 169 -18.87 -4.67 -11.85
N LYS A 170 -18.33 -3.82 -10.97
CA LYS A 170 -18.88 -2.48 -10.71
C LYS A 170 -17.80 -1.41 -10.83
N SER A 171 -18.16 -0.26 -11.38
CA SER A 171 -17.36 0.97 -11.29
C SER A 171 -17.97 1.94 -10.30
N ASN A 172 -17.21 2.96 -9.90
CA ASN A 172 -17.65 4.00 -8.98
C ASN A 172 -17.34 5.38 -9.59
N THR A 173 -18.35 6.25 -9.62
CA THR A 173 -18.27 7.58 -10.25
C THR A 173 -17.26 8.51 -9.59
N GLY A 174 -16.93 8.26 -8.32
CA GLY A 174 -16.20 9.22 -7.49
C GLY A 174 -17.07 10.41 -7.08
N GLU A 175 -16.42 11.41 -6.50
CA GLU A 175 -17.08 12.61 -5.95
C GLU A 175 -17.46 13.65 -7.02
N GLY A 176 -16.98 13.49 -8.25
CA GLY A 176 -17.13 14.47 -9.34
C GLY A 176 -18.46 14.42 -10.09
N GLY A 177 -19.38 13.52 -9.70
CA GLY A 177 -20.59 13.23 -10.48
C GLY A 177 -20.31 12.42 -11.74
N GLU A 178 -21.33 12.28 -12.58
CA GLU A 178 -21.26 11.53 -13.84
C GLU A 178 -22.08 12.25 -14.92
N ASP A 179 -21.60 12.23 -16.15
CA ASP A 179 -22.25 12.91 -17.28
C ASP A 179 -23.60 12.22 -17.60
N PRO A 180 -24.74 12.95 -17.61
CA PRO A 180 -26.04 12.37 -17.90
C PRO A 180 -26.16 11.68 -19.26
N SER A 181 -25.34 12.04 -20.24
CA SER A 181 -25.31 11.37 -21.54
C SER A 181 -24.96 9.88 -21.44
N ARG A 182 -24.35 9.44 -20.34
CA ARG A 182 -23.93 8.05 -20.10
C ARG A 182 -25.06 7.12 -19.63
N TYR A 183 -26.24 7.66 -19.34
CA TYR A 183 -27.38 6.89 -18.82
C TYR A 183 -28.30 6.33 -19.91
N HIS A 184 -28.05 6.65 -21.18
CA HIS A 184 -28.95 6.39 -22.30
C HIS A 184 -28.33 5.47 -23.35
#